data_AF-A0A8H7V0B8-F1
#
_entry.id   AF-A0A8H7V0B8-F1
#
_cell.length_a   1.000
_cell.length_b   1.000
_cell.length_c   1.000
_cell.angle_alpha   90.00
_cell.angle_beta   90.00
_cell.angle_gamma   90.00
#
_symmetry.space_group_name_H-M   'P 1'
#
loop_
_entity.id
_entity.type
_entity.pdbx_description
1 polymer ?
#
loop_
_entity_poly.entity_id
_entity_poly.type
_entity_poly.pdbx_seq_one_letter_code
_entity_poly.pdbx_strand_id
1 'polypeptide(L)'
;MPHKRAKASVRKARQAEKDMPVAKNDLNVEDTPKGFSRLLRFKEMAIKRQEEKKEAKKNVEALATKKNINIQPGEKMRDFVHRVESEFQSEMIAAQKKSKPVSDRKKRNQETRKQKKVAKLQKELDLYGGRDFDDLKDKVKFGEVADAPPVLNKIPKARGRGKEMLEQKNKKALTASSTTTNTTTTAAAAEKKETGYESEEDENMKALKASHKRKIQNMSAAARIQLDNEREKVIEAYRAKKAKRMNDSGLN
;
A
#
# COMPACT_ATOMS: atom_id res chain seq x y z
N MET A 1 14.96 1.90 21.93
CA MET A 1 13.72 1.10 22.05
C MET A 1 12.90 1.09 20.75
N PRO A 2 13.10 0.07 19.87
CA PRO A 2 12.46 0.00 18.56
C PRO A 2 10.93 -0.19 18.63
N HIS A 3 10.40 -0.74 19.72
CA HIS A 3 8.96 -0.93 19.92
C HIS A 3 8.16 0.38 20.09
N LYS A 4 8.81 1.51 20.41
CA LYS A 4 8.14 2.82 20.50
C LYS A 4 7.89 3.47 19.13
N ARG A 5 8.68 3.13 18.10
CA ARG A 5 8.57 3.72 16.75
C ARG A 5 7.60 2.97 15.84
N ALA A 6 7.39 1.66 16.06
CA ALA A 6 6.50 0.83 15.24
C ALA A 6 5.02 1.27 15.28
N LYS A 7 4.60 2.03 16.30
CA LYS A 7 3.24 2.58 16.42
C LYS A 7 3.17 4.10 16.22
N ALA A 8 4.27 4.74 15.79
CA ALA A 8 4.30 6.19 15.60
C ALA A 8 3.40 6.65 14.45
N SER A 9 3.36 5.89 13.35
CA SER A 9 2.43 6.14 12.24
C SER A 9 0.97 6.00 12.68
N VAL A 10 0.67 4.96 13.47
CA VAL A 10 -0.68 4.72 14.01
C VAL A 10 -1.10 5.82 15.00
N ARG A 11 -0.17 6.35 15.81
CA ARG A 11 -0.44 7.49 16.70
C ARG A 11 -0.65 8.79 15.94
N LYS A 12 0.16 9.07 14.92
CA LYS A 12 0.00 10.25 14.07
C LYS A 12 -1.31 10.20 13.28
N ALA A 13 -1.69 9.03 12.76
CA ALA A 13 -2.98 8.85 12.09
C ALA A 13 -4.16 9.10 13.05
N ARG A 14 -4.10 8.57 14.28
CA ARG A 14 -5.11 8.87 15.30
C ARG A 14 -5.16 10.32 15.76
N GLN A 15 -4.04 11.05 15.74
CA GLN A 15 -4.05 12.48 16.02
C GLN A 15 -4.65 13.27 14.85
N ALA A 16 -4.30 12.92 13.62
CA ALA A 16 -4.90 13.53 12.43
C ALA A 16 -6.42 13.31 12.36
N GLU A 17 -6.93 12.14 12.76
CA GLU A 17 -8.37 11.89 12.87
C GLU A 17 -9.06 12.74 13.95
N LYS A 18 -8.35 13.17 15.00
CA LYS A 18 -8.89 14.05 16.06
C LYS A 18 -8.93 15.52 15.66
N ASP A 19 -8.03 15.94 14.77
CA ASP A 19 -7.91 17.33 14.32
C ASP A 19 -8.80 17.63 13.09
N MET A 20 -9.56 16.65 12.59
CA MET A 20 -10.53 16.86 11.51
C MET A 20 -11.81 17.52 12.04
N PRO A 21 -12.39 18.48 11.30
CA PRO A 21 -13.68 19.05 11.68
C PRO A 21 -14.75 17.97 11.69
N VAL A 22 -15.49 17.88 12.81
CA VAL A 22 -16.56 16.89 13.02
C VAL A 22 -17.60 17.04 11.91
N ALA A 23 -17.76 16.01 11.08
CA ALA A 23 -18.84 15.96 10.11
C ALA A 23 -20.17 15.95 10.86
N LYS A 24 -21.20 16.64 10.35
CA LYS A 24 -22.53 16.76 11.01
C LYS A 24 -23.24 15.41 11.24
N ASN A 25 -22.68 14.31 10.72
CA ASN A 25 -23.18 12.94 10.89
C ASN A 25 -22.35 12.11 11.88
N ASP A 26 -21.22 12.63 12.37
CA ASP A 26 -20.39 11.98 13.38
C ASP A 26 -20.76 12.54 14.76
N LEU A 27 -21.96 12.18 15.23
CA LEU A 27 -22.27 12.20 16.66
C LEU A 27 -21.38 11.16 17.34
N ASN A 28 -20.13 11.54 17.60
CA ASN A 28 -19.16 10.76 18.33
C ASN A 28 -19.74 10.45 19.71
N VAL A 29 -20.17 9.21 19.87
CA VAL A 29 -20.74 8.62 21.10
C VAL A 29 -19.73 8.59 22.27
N GLU A 30 -18.49 9.03 22.05
CA GLU A 30 -17.44 9.02 23.06
C GLU A 30 -17.63 10.04 24.18
N ASP A 31 -18.39 11.12 23.96
CA ASP A 31 -18.65 12.16 24.98
C ASP A 31 -20.02 12.01 25.69
N THR A 32 -20.82 11.03 25.26
CA THR A 32 -22.12 10.75 25.90
C THR A 32 -21.96 9.73 27.03
N PRO A 33 -22.55 9.97 28.22
CA PRO A 33 -22.57 8.99 29.30
C PRO A 33 -23.09 7.65 28.81
N LYS A 34 -22.45 6.57 29.24
CA LYS A 34 -22.69 5.21 28.71
C LYS A 34 -24.15 4.79 28.80
N GLY A 35 -24.86 5.19 29.85
CA GLY A 35 -26.31 4.97 30.02
C GLY A 35 -27.15 5.70 28.97
N PHE A 36 -26.79 6.94 28.62
CA PHE A 36 -27.49 7.75 27.63
C PHE A 36 -27.25 7.25 26.20
N SER A 37 -26.01 6.85 25.88
CA SER A 37 -25.70 6.22 24.58
C SER A 37 -26.52 4.95 24.33
N ARG A 38 -26.81 4.19 25.40
CA ARG A 38 -27.60 2.97 25.35
C ARG A 38 -29.08 3.27 25.08
N LEU A 39 -29.60 4.38 25.60
CA LEU A 39 -30.98 4.84 25.35
C LEU A 39 -31.15 5.33 23.91
N LEU A 40 -30.21 6.14 23.40
CA LEU A 40 -30.24 6.61 22.01
C LEU A 40 -30.20 5.45 21.01
N ARG A 41 -29.35 4.45 21.27
CA ARG A 41 -29.21 3.25 20.43
C ARG A 41 -30.26 2.18 20.67
N PHE A 42 -31.18 2.35 21.64
CA PHE A 42 -32.17 1.32 21.96
C PHE A 42 -33.11 1.05 20.78
N LYS A 43 -33.54 2.12 20.10
CA LYS A 43 -34.37 2.02 18.89
C LYS A 43 -33.61 1.35 17.74
N GLU A 44 -32.36 1.74 17.51
CA GLU A 44 -31.50 1.13 16.48
C GLU A 44 -31.24 -0.37 16.76
N MET A 45 -30.97 -0.73 18.01
CA MET A 45 -30.76 -2.12 18.41
C MET A 45 -32.06 -2.94 18.32
N ALA A 46 -33.21 -2.34 18.60
CA ALA A 46 -34.51 -2.99 18.43
C ALA A 46 -34.80 -3.25 16.95
N ILE A 47 -34.51 -2.29 16.06
CA ILE A 47 -34.65 -2.45 14.61
C ILE A 47 -33.72 -3.56 14.11
N LYS A 48 -32.43 -3.52 14.47
CA LYS A 48 -31.46 -4.58 14.10
C LYS A 48 -31.91 -5.96 14.56
N ARG A 49 -32.40 -6.09 15.80
CA ARG A 49 -32.95 -7.37 16.31
C ARG A 49 -34.18 -7.85 15.54
N GLN A 50 -35.01 -6.93 15.04
CA GLN A 50 -36.15 -7.30 14.20
C GLN A 50 -35.70 -7.73 12.79
N GLU A 51 -34.71 -7.05 12.22
CA GLU A 51 -34.10 -7.41 10.93
C GLU A 51 -33.44 -8.79 11.00
N GLU A 52 -32.61 -9.04 12.01
CA GLU A 52 -31.98 -10.35 12.25
C GLU A 52 -33.03 -11.48 12.41
N LYS A 53 -34.15 -11.20 13.08
CA LYS A 53 -35.27 -12.17 13.18
C LYS A 53 -35.97 -12.40 11.85
N LYS A 54 -36.15 -11.37 11.02
CA LYS A 54 -36.75 -11.49 9.68
C LYS A 54 -35.81 -12.25 8.73
N GLU A 55 -34.51 -11.98 8.78
CA GLU A 55 -33.50 -12.70 7.99
C GLU A 55 -33.35 -14.16 8.43
N ALA A 56 -33.39 -14.45 9.73
CA ALA A 56 -33.42 -15.81 10.23
C ALA A 56 -34.64 -16.59 9.73
N LYS A 57 -35.83 -15.96 9.70
CA LYS A 57 -37.05 -16.57 9.15
C LYS A 57 -36.95 -16.84 7.64
N LYS A 58 -36.46 -15.87 6.86
CA LYS A 58 -36.22 -16.05 5.42
C LYS A 58 -35.23 -17.18 5.12
N ASN A 59 -34.18 -17.32 5.95
CA ASN A 59 -33.22 -18.41 5.83
C ASN A 59 -33.84 -19.77 6.18
N VAL A 60 -34.78 -19.84 7.13
CA VAL A 60 -35.52 -21.06 7.47
C VAL A 60 -36.50 -21.45 6.35
N GLU A 61 -37.20 -20.48 5.77
CA GLU A 61 -38.09 -20.70 4.61
C GLU A 61 -37.31 -21.14 3.36
N ALA A 62 -36.16 -20.53 3.08
CA ALA A 62 -35.27 -20.95 1.99
C ALA A 62 -34.63 -22.33 2.24
N LEU A 63 -34.50 -22.76 3.50
CA LEU A 63 -34.10 -24.12 3.85
C LEU A 63 -35.27 -25.10 3.66
N ALA A 64 -36.52 -24.67 3.84
CA ALA A 64 -37.70 -25.51 3.66
C ALA A 64 -37.99 -25.81 2.18
N THR A 65 -37.75 -24.85 1.28
CA THR A 65 -37.91 -25.07 -0.16
C THR A 65 -36.88 -26.04 -0.76
N LYS A 66 -35.71 -26.20 -0.14
CA LYS A 66 -34.68 -27.18 -0.55
C LYS A 66 -34.90 -28.60 -0.02
N LYS A 67 -35.82 -28.81 0.93
CA LYS A 67 -35.95 -30.09 1.66
C LYS A 67 -36.81 -31.15 0.97
N ASN A 68 -37.48 -30.81 -0.13
CA ASN A 68 -38.36 -31.76 -0.83
C ASN A 68 -37.60 -32.46 -1.95
N ILE A 69 -36.55 -33.22 -1.60
CA ILE A 69 -35.84 -34.07 -2.57
C ILE A 69 -36.61 -35.40 -2.66
N ASN A 70 -37.42 -35.53 -3.70
CA ASN A 70 -38.09 -36.80 -4.04
C ASN A 70 -37.23 -37.62 -5.00
N ILE A 71 -37.48 -38.93 -5.03
CA ILE A 71 -36.87 -39.86 -6.00
C ILE A 71 -37.39 -39.48 -7.40
N GLN A 72 -36.48 -39.28 -8.35
CA GLN A 72 -36.85 -38.98 -9.73
C GLN A 72 -37.32 -40.25 -10.45
N PRO A 73 -38.24 -40.16 -11.42
CA PRO A 73 -38.68 -41.34 -12.16
C PRO A 73 -37.50 -41.99 -12.89
N GLY A 74 -37.27 -43.29 -12.65
CA GLY A 74 -36.16 -44.04 -13.23
C GLY A 74 -34.85 -43.99 -12.43
N GLU A 75 -34.78 -43.22 -11.34
CA GLU A 75 -33.63 -43.18 -10.44
C GLU A 75 -33.61 -44.43 -9.52
N LYS A 76 -32.44 -45.09 -9.39
CA LYS A 76 -32.27 -46.15 -8.40
C LYS A 76 -32.10 -45.53 -7.02
N MET A 77 -32.48 -46.26 -5.96
CA MET A 77 -32.34 -45.80 -4.57
C MET A 77 -30.91 -45.37 -4.22
N ARG A 78 -29.89 -46.06 -4.77
CA ARG A 78 -28.48 -45.69 -4.55
C ARG A 78 -28.17 -44.31 -5.11
N ASP A 79 -28.64 -44.00 -6.32
CA ASP A 79 -28.36 -42.73 -7.00
C ASP A 79 -29.05 -41.57 -6.27
N PHE A 80 -30.28 -41.81 -5.80
CA PHE A 80 -31.01 -40.87 -4.94
C PHE A 80 -30.23 -40.51 -3.68
N VAL A 81 -29.69 -41.51 -2.96
CA VAL A 81 -28.89 -41.29 -1.75
C VAL A 81 -27.64 -40.44 -2.07
N HIS A 82 -26.92 -40.74 -3.15
CA HIS A 82 -25.74 -39.98 -3.54
C HIS A 82 -26.08 -38.52 -3.89
N ARG A 83 -27.20 -38.29 -4.58
CA ARG A 83 -27.68 -36.95 -4.91
C ARG A 83 -28.03 -36.16 -3.67
N VAL A 84 -28.83 -36.73 -2.77
CA VAL A 84 -29.17 -36.15 -1.47
C VAL A 84 -27.90 -35.80 -0.70
N GLU A 85 -26.95 -36.72 -0.57
CA GLU A 85 -25.69 -36.48 0.12
C GLU A 85 -24.91 -35.32 -0.51
N SER A 86 -24.82 -35.26 -1.84
CA SER A 86 -24.10 -34.19 -2.55
C SER A 86 -24.71 -32.80 -2.34
N GLU A 87 -26.04 -32.70 -2.33
CA GLU A 87 -26.77 -31.45 -2.10
C GLU A 87 -26.53 -30.95 -0.67
N PHE A 88 -26.60 -31.85 0.32
CA PHE A 88 -26.39 -31.51 1.73
C PHE A 88 -24.92 -31.45 2.16
N GLN A 89 -23.97 -31.96 1.36
CA GLN A 89 -22.55 -32.00 1.71
C GLN A 89 -22.01 -30.60 2.02
N SER A 90 -22.38 -29.61 1.22
CA SER A 90 -21.96 -28.22 1.39
C SER A 90 -22.47 -27.62 2.71
N GLU A 91 -23.73 -27.91 3.07
CA GLU A 91 -24.37 -27.45 4.30
C GLU A 91 -23.78 -28.15 5.52
N MET A 92 -23.53 -29.46 5.44
CA MET A 92 -22.86 -30.22 6.48
C MET A 92 -21.45 -29.70 6.74
N ILE A 93 -20.66 -29.47 5.68
CA ILE A 93 -19.32 -28.88 5.78
C ILE A 93 -19.40 -27.47 6.40
N ALA A 94 -20.40 -26.67 6.01
CA ALA A 94 -20.59 -25.32 6.57
C ALA A 94 -20.95 -25.37 8.06
N ALA A 95 -21.84 -26.27 8.47
CA ALA A 95 -22.21 -26.47 9.87
C ALA A 95 -21.02 -26.92 10.72
N GLN A 96 -20.23 -27.89 10.22
CA GLN A 96 -19.01 -28.35 10.88
C GLN A 96 -17.94 -27.25 11.00
N LYS A 97 -17.85 -26.34 10.02
CA LYS A 97 -16.94 -25.19 10.08
C LYS A 97 -17.43 -24.12 11.07
N LYS A 98 -18.75 -23.92 11.18
CA LYS A 98 -19.37 -22.96 12.12
C LYS A 98 -19.28 -23.43 13.57
N SER A 99 -19.41 -24.73 13.83
CA SER A 99 -19.35 -25.28 15.19
C SER A 99 -17.95 -25.20 15.81
N LYS A 100 -16.90 -25.18 14.99
CA LYS A 100 -15.52 -25.07 15.48
C LYS A 100 -15.18 -23.61 15.82
N PRO A 101 -14.92 -23.27 17.10
CA PRO A 101 -14.53 -21.91 17.45
C PRO A 101 -13.20 -21.56 16.77
N VAL A 102 -13.22 -20.49 15.97
CA VAL A 102 -12.01 -19.97 15.32
C VAL A 102 -11.42 -18.87 16.19
N SER A 103 -10.16 -19.01 16.59
CA SER A 103 -9.41 -17.96 17.30
C SER A 103 -9.42 -16.65 16.51
N ASP A 104 -9.54 -15.52 17.21
CA ASP A 104 -9.56 -14.18 16.60
C ASP A 104 -8.32 -13.88 15.75
N ARG A 105 -7.16 -14.44 16.10
CA ARG A 105 -5.93 -14.34 15.29
C ARG A 105 -6.14 -14.95 13.89
N LYS A 106 -6.83 -16.09 13.82
CA LYS A 106 -7.09 -16.80 12.56
C LYS A 106 -8.13 -16.06 11.71
N LYS A 107 -9.15 -15.43 12.34
CA LYS A 107 -10.12 -14.56 11.66
C LYS A 107 -9.43 -13.36 10.99
N ARG A 108 -8.61 -12.60 11.73
CA ARG A 108 -7.83 -11.46 11.20
C ARG A 108 -6.89 -11.87 10.07
N ASN A 109 -6.22 -13.02 10.20
CA ASN A 109 -5.35 -13.54 9.13
C ASN A 109 -6.14 -13.92 7.86
N GLN A 110 -7.36 -14.42 8.01
CA GLN A 110 -8.21 -14.73 6.86
C GLN A 110 -8.71 -13.47 6.17
N GLU A 111 -9.13 -12.45 6.93
CA GLU A 111 -9.55 -11.14 6.42
C GLU A 111 -8.41 -10.45 5.67
N THR A 112 -7.21 -10.40 6.25
CA THR A 112 -6.03 -9.82 5.58
C THR A 112 -5.67 -10.57 4.29
N ARG A 113 -5.84 -11.90 4.24
CA ARG A 113 -5.66 -12.68 3.01
C ARG A 113 -6.72 -12.34 1.96
N LYS A 114 -7.99 -12.20 2.36
CA LYS A 114 -9.09 -11.79 1.47
C LYS A 114 -8.83 -10.39 0.91
N GLN A 115 -8.49 -9.43 1.76
CA GLN A 115 -8.13 -8.06 1.36
C GLN A 115 -6.96 -8.04 0.38
N LYS A 116 -5.91 -8.85 0.62
CA LYS A 116 -4.78 -8.97 -0.32
C LYS A 116 -5.20 -9.53 -1.69
N LYS A 117 -6.14 -10.49 -1.73
CA LYS A 117 -6.66 -11.02 -3.01
C LYS A 117 -7.45 -9.96 -3.76
N VAL A 118 -8.37 -9.27 -3.08
CA VAL A 118 -9.15 -8.18 -3.68
C VAL A 118 -8.24 -7.05 -4.15
N ALA A 119 -7.26 -6.65 -3.34
CA ALA A 119 -6.29 -5.62 -3.73
C ALA A 119 -5.39 -6.03 -4.90
N LYS A 120 -5.13 -7.32 -5.10
CA LYS A 120 -4.43 -7.81 -6.30
C LYS A 120 -5.32 -7.70 -7.54
N LEU A 121 -6.56 -8.17 -7.43
CA LEU A 121 -7.54 -8.09 -8.50
C LEU A 121 -7.81 -6.64 -8.90
N GLN A 122 -7.94 -5.74 -7.92
CA GLN A 122 -8.10 -4.31 -8.16
C GLN A 122 -6.87 -3.73 -8.86
N LYS A 123 -5.65 -4.08 -8.43
CA LYS A 123 -4.42 -3.62 -9.10
C LYS A 123 -4.32 -4.12 -10.53
N GLU A 124 -4.73 -5.35 -10.80
CA GLU A 124 -4.78 -5.90 -12.16
C GLU A 124 -5.80 -5.13 -13.00
N LEU A 125 -6.98 -4.86 -12.45
CA LEU A 125 -8.01 -4.06 -13.09
C LEU A 125 -7.58 -2.60 -13.31
N ASP A 126 -6.84 -2.00 -12.39
CA ASP A 126 -6.30 -0.63 -12.52
C ASP A 126 -5.14 -0.57 -13.53
N LEU A 127 -4.28 -1.61 -13.57
CA LEU A 127 -3.09 -1.65 -14.43
C LEU A 127 -3.43 -1.98 -15.88
N TYR A 128 -4.33 -2.93 -16.10
CA TYR A 128 -4.80 -3.33 -17.43
C TYR A 128 -6.13 -2.68 -17.80
N GLY A 129 -6.68 -1.87 -16.91
CA GLY A 129 -7.67 -0.86 -17.19
C GLY A 129 -8.95 -1.37 -17.84
N GLY A 130 -9.43 -2.57 -17.50
CA GLY A 130 -10.75 -3.10 -17.92
C GLY A 130 -11.09 -3.01 -19.41
N ARG A 131 -10.13 -2.70 -20.28
CA ARG A 131 -10.28 -2.67 -21.72
C ARG A 131 -9.97 -4.07 -22.18
N ASP A 132 -11.02 -4.85 -22.29
CA ASP A 132 -10.98 -6.12 -22.99
C ASP A 132 -10.37 -5.88 -24.38
N PHE A 133 -9.51 -6.79 -24.81
CA PHE A 133 -8.78 -6.69 -26.09
C PHE A 133 -9.72 -6.48 -27.29
N ASP A 134 -11.00 -6.79 -27.14
CA ASP A 134 -12.05 -6.62 -28.16
C ASP A 134 -12.43 -5.15 -28.44
N ASP A 135 -12.24 -4.22 -27.49
CA ASP A 135 -12.54 -2.80 -27.69
C ASP A 135 -11.37 -2.00 -28.28
N LEU A 136 -10.22 -2.64 -28.50
CA LEU A 136 -9.03 -2.00 -29.02
C LEU A 136 -9.07 -1.92 -30.56
N LYS A 137 -9.81 -0.94 -31.09
CA LYS A 137 -9.78 -0.63 -32.52
C LYS A 137 -8.49 0.11 -32.89
N ASP A 138 -7.68 -0.51 -33.75
CA ASP A 138 -6.51 0.14 -34.34
C ASP A 138 -6.98 1.28 -35.26
N LYS A 139 -6.56 2.51 -34.95
CA LYS A 139 -6.90 3.70 -35.74
C LYS A 139 -5.91 3.93 -36.87
N VAL A 140 -4.81 3.18 -36.89
CA VAL A 140 -3.74 3.34 -37.88
C VAL A 140 -3.91 2.31 -38.98
N LYS A 141 -3.79 2.74 -40.24
CA LYS A 141 -3.90 1.82 -41.37
C LYS A 141 -2.63 0.95 -41.45
N PHE A 142 -2.82 -0.33 -41.73
CA PHE A 142 -1.72 -1.27 -41.95
C PHE A 142 -0.80 -0.74 -43.08
N GLY A 143 0.48 -0.50 -42.77
CA GLY A 143 1.47 0.06 -43.70
C GLY A 143 2.04 1.42 -43.30
N GLU A 144 1.25 2.30 -42.66
CA GLU A 144 1.75 3.64 -42.28
C GLU A 144 2.82 3.60 -41.17
N VAL A 145 2.78 2.60 -40.29
CA VAL A 145 3.75 2.44 -39.18
C VAL A 145 5.10 1.90 -39.67
N ALA A 146 5.13 1.20 -40.81
CA ALA A 146 6.33 0.55 -41.32
C ALA A 146 7.29 1.54 -41.99
N ASP A 147 6.75 2.54 -42.70
CA ASP A 147 7.55 3.56 -43.39
C ASP A 147 7.89 4.77 -42.52
N ALA A 148 7.22 4.94 -41.38
CA ALA A 148 7.52 6.00 -40.44
C ALA A 148 8.86 5.73 -39.72
N PRO A 149 9.78 6.70 -39.68
CA PRO A 149 11.02 6.53 -38.93
C PRO A 149 10.71 6.29 -37.44
N PRO A 150 11.52 5.47 -36.73
CA PRO A 150 11.25 5.11 -35.35
C PRO A 150 11.24 6.36 -34.45
N VAL A 151 10.06 6.68 -33.90
CA VAL A 151 9.92 7.79 -32.96
C VAL A 151 10.19 7.28 -31.53
N LEU A 152 11.30 7.72 -30.93
CA LEU A 152 11.65 7.38 -29.55
C LEU A 152 10.80 8.15 -28.54
N ASN A 153 9.57 7.67 -28.29
CA ASN A 153 8.65 8.26 -27.30
C ASN A 153 9.02 7.89 -25.85
N LYS A 154 9.90 6.90 -25.64
CA LYS A 154 10.30 6.48 -24.29
C LYS A 154 11.49 7.30 -23.82
N ILE A 155 11.21 8.18 -22.86
CA ILE A 155 12.24 8.91 -22.12
C ILE A 155 13.14 7.89 -21.40
N PRO A 156 14.48 7.99 -21.52
CA PRO A 156 15.39 7.08 -20.84
C PRO A 156 15.17 7.12 -19.32
N LYS A 157 15.02 5.95 -18.70
CA LYS A 157 14.85 5.83 -17.24
C LYS A 157 16.18 6.16 -16.55
N ALA A 158 16.30 7.38 -16.04
CA ALA A 158 17.42 7.77 -15.20
C ALA A 158 17.45 6.91 -13.91
N ARG A 159 18.59 6.29 -13.61
CA ARG A 159 18.82 5.56 -12.36
C ARG A 159 19.60 6.44 -11.38
N GLY A 160 19.20 6.44 -10.11
CA GLY A 160 19.87 7.20 -9.04
C GLY A 160 19.50 8.69 -9.00
N ARG A 161 20.45 9.55 -8.57
CA ARG A 161 20.27 11.01 -8.36
C ARG A 161 19.86 11.78 -9.63
N GLY A 162 20.07 11.21 -10.82
CA GLY A 162 19.64 11.79 -12.10
C GLY A 162 18.12 11.80 -12.32
N LYS A 163 17.35 11.07 -11.51
CA LYS A 163 15.88 10.97 -11.67
C LYS A 163 15.15 12.28 -11.37
N GLU A 164 15.55 12.97 -10.31
CA GLU A 164 14.95 14.26 -9.91
C GLU A 164 15.26 15.36 -10.93
N MET A 165 16.49 15.39 -11.45
CA MET A 165 16.91 16.35 -12.49
C MET A 165 16.20 16.11 -13.83
N LEU A 166 15.98 14.85 -14.20
CA LEU A 166 15.26 14.50 -15.44
C LEU A 166 13.76 14.87 -15.33
N GLU A 167 13.14 14.62 -14.18
CA GLU A 167 11.75 15.00 -13.91
C GLU A 167 11.57 16.53 -13.90
N GLN A 168 12.52 17.28 -13.35
CA GLN A 168 12.50 18.75 -13.40
C GLN A 168 12.69 19.30 -14.81
N LYS A 169 13.62 18.74 -15.60
CA LYS A 169 13.79 19.13 -17.02
C LYS A 169 12.55 18.84 -17.85
N ASN A 170 11.91 17.69 -17.63
CA ASN A 170 10.68 17.34 -18.35
C ASN A 170 9.51 18.25 -17.98
N LYS A 171 9.38 18.61 -16.70
CA LYS A 171 8.37 19.60 -16.27
C LYS A 171 8.61 20.97 -16.91
N LYS A 172 9.87 21.42 -17.01
CA LYS A 172 10.23 22.67 -17.68
C LYS A 172 9.95 22.64 -19.19
N ALA A 173 10.21 21.51 -19.86
CA ALA A 173 9.92 21.35 -21.28
C ALA A 173 8.42 21.37 -21.58
N LEU A 174 7.59 20.74 -20.72
CA LEU A 174 6.13 20.75 -20.83
C LEU A 174 5.53 22.15 -20.60
N THR A 175 6.08 22.92 -19.65
CA THR A 175 5.66 24.31 -19.43
C THR A 175 6.14 25.26 -20.53
N ALA A 176 7.27 24.97 -21.17
CA ALA A 176 7.76 25.75 -22.31
C ALA A 176 6.92 25.49 -23.57
N SER A 177 6.56 24.23 -23.87
CA SER A 177 5.74 23.90 -25.04
C SER A 177 4.29 24.40 -24.95
N SER A 178 3.76 24.65 -23.74
CA SER A 178 2.42 25.24 -23.56
C SER A 178 2.37 26.76 -23.75
N THR A 179 3.52 27.43 -23.92
CA THR A 179 3.60 28.89 -24.03
C THR A 179 4.04 29.35 -25.43
N THR A 180 4.40 28.44 -26.34
CA THR A 180 4.92 28.79 -27.68
C THR A 180 3.88 28.60 -28.80
N THR A 181 2.68 29.14 -28.63
CA THR A 181 1.74 29.39 -29.75
C THR A 181 1.55 30.86 -30.08
N ASN A 182 2.30 31.78 -29.48
CA ASN A 182 2.38 33.15 -29.98
C ASN A 182 3.78 33.74 -29.78
N THR A 183 4.21 34.47 -30.81
CA THR A 183 5.35 35.40 -30.89
C THR A 183 6.76 34.83 -31.05
N THR A 184 7.29 35.15 -32.23
CA THR A 184 8.65 35.16 -32.74
C THR A 184 9.68 35.91 -31.87
N THR A 185 10.94 35.54 -32.14
CA THR A 185 12.18 36.34 -32.12
C THR A 185 12.96 36.57 -30.80
N THR A 186 14.22 36.10 -30.88
CA THR A 186 15.49 36.64 -30.35
C THR A 186 16.04 36.23 -28.98
N ALA A 187 17.37 35.99 -29.05
CA ALA A 187 18.42 36.17 -28.05
C ALA A 187 18.80 34.97 -27.15
N ALA A 188 20.03 34.53 -27.40
CA ALA A 188 20.82 33.59 -26.63
C ALA A 188 21.25 34.17 -25.26
N ALA A 189 21.33 33.30 -24.25
CA ALA A 189 22.16 33.53 -23.07
C ALA A 189 22.74 32.19 -22.62
N ALA A 190 24.06 32.09 -22.74
CA ALA A 190 24.88 30.94 -22.39
C ALA A 190 25.10 30.87 -20.86
N GLU A 191 24.87 29.70 -20.28
CA GLU A 191 25.37 29.36 -18.93
C GLU A 191 26.61 28.47 -19.07
N LYS A 192 27.78 29.04 -18.82
CA LYS A 192 29.02 28.30 -18.56
C LYS A 192 28.86 27.54 -17.25
N LYS A 193 29.05 26.22 -17.26
CA LYS A 193 29.30 25.44 -16.05
C LYS A 193 30.77 25.00 -16.05
N GLU A 194 31.50 25.48 -15.06
CA GLU A 194 32.82 24.97 -14.69
C GLU A 194 32.72 23.48 -14.35
N THR A 195 33.48 22.67 -15.08
CA THR A 195 33.72 21.26 -14.76
C THR A 195 34.84 21.20 -13.73
N GLY A 196 34.47 21.11 -12.45
CA GLY A 196 35.38 20.70 -11.38
C GLY A 196 35.86 19.27 -11.62
N TYR A 197 37.17 19.11 -11.70
CA TYR A 197 37.87 17.85 -11.92
C TYR A 197 37.68 16.94 -10.70
N GLU A 198 36.90 15.85 -10.81
CA GLU A 198 36.82 14.83 -9.76
C GLU A 198 38.12 14.00 -9.83
N SER A 199 39.01 14.18 -8.85
CA SER A 199 40.28 13.43 -8.77
C SER A 199 40.02 11.95 -8.42
N GLU A 200 40.85 11.04 -8.96
CA GLU A 200 40.77 9.57 -8.78
C GLU A 200 40.74 9.11 -7.30
N GLU A 201 41.24 9.94 -6.39
CA GLU A 201 41.18 9.71 -4.94
C GLU A 201 39.74 9.65 -4.40
N ASP A 202 38.81 10.41 -5.00
CA ASP A 202 37.42 10.47 -4.57
C ASP A 202 36.61 9.25 -5.05
N GLU A 203 36.96 8.67 -6.20
CA GLU A 203 36.37 7.42 -6.67
C GLU A 203 36.76 6.25 -5.77
N ASN A 204 38.02 6.21 -5.35
CA ASN A 204 38.52 5.16 -4.46
C ASN A 204 37.85 5.23 -3.07
N MET A 205 37.65 6.45 -2.56
CA MET A 205 36.87 6.68 -1.33
C MET A 205 35.40 6.31 -1.48
N LYS A 206 34.81 6.48 -2.66
CA LYS A 206 33.42 6.10 -2.96
C LYS A 206 33.24 4.59 -3.00
N ALA A 207 34.19 3.85 -3.58
CA ALA A 207 34.21 2.39 -3.59
C ALA A 207 34.37 1.80 -2.18
N LEU A 208 35.28 2.36 -1.37
CA LEU A 208 35.47 1.97 0.04
C LEU A 208 34.23 2.25 0.90
N LYS A 209 33.60 3.42 0.73
CA LYS A 209 32.33 3.75 1.40
C LYS A 209 31.20 2.80 0.97
N ALA A 210 31.14 2.40 -0.30
CA ALA A 210 30.13 1.48 -0.81
C ALA A 210 30.31 0.04 -0.29
N SER A 211 31.54 -0.46 -0.23
CA SER A 211 31.85 -1.80 0.31
C SER A 211 31.57 -1.89 1.81
N HIS A 212 31.94 -0.87 2.59
CA HIS A 212 31.58 -0.77 4.02
C HIS A 212 30.06 -0.74 4.22
N LYS A 213 29.33 -0.01 3.38
CA LYS A 213 27.87 0.07 3.46
C LYS A 213 27.19 -1.29 3.19
N ARG A 214 27.71 -2.09 2.25
CA ARG A 214 27.22 -3.46 2.00
C ARG A 214 27.50 -4.39 3.18
N LYS A 215 28.69 -4.30 3.78
CA LYS A 215 29.07 -5.09 4.97
C LYS A 215 28.14 -4.82 6.15
N ILE A 216 27.77 -3.55 6.37
CA ILE A 216 26.83 -3.14 7.44
C ILE A 216 25.40 -3.67 7.18
N GLN A 217 24.94 -3.68 5.92
CA GLN A 217 23.60 -4.18 5.58
C GLN A 217 23.44 -5.69 5.84
N ASN A 218 24.53 -6.45 5.70
CA ASN A 218 24.55 -7.90 5.93
C ASN A 218 24.72 -8.30 7.41
N MET A 219 24.90 -7.34 8.34
CA MET A 219 25.01 -7.66 9.76
C MET A 219 23.66 -7.77 10.47
N SER A 220 23.63 -8.54 11.56
CA SER A 220 22.49 -8.60 12.48
C SER A 220 22.18 -7.20 13.04
N ALA A 221 20.92 -6.96 13.40
CA ALA A 221 20.49 -5.66 13.94
C ALA A 221 21.22 -5.32 15.26
N ALA A 222 21.54 -6.33 16.08
CA ALA A 222 22.27 -6.15 17.33
C ALA A 222 23.71 -5.69 17.10
N ALA A 223 24.42 -6.32 16.15
CA ALA A 223 25.79 -5.95 15.81
C ALA A 223 25.89 -4.54 15.21
N ARG A 224 24.88 -4.11 14.44
CA ARG A 224 24.81 -2.73 13.92
C ARG A 224 24.71 -1.68 15.02
N ILE A 225 23.87 -1.94 16.02
CA ILE A 225 23.70 -1.03 17.16
C ILE A 225 24.98 -0.91 17.97
N GLN A 226 25.74 -2.00 18.13
CA GLN A 226 27.03 -1.96 18.83
C GLN A 226 28.05 -1.07 18.10
N LEU A 227 28.19 -1.21 16.78
CA LEU A 227 29.09 -0.35 15.99
C LEU A 227 28.68 1.13 16.02
N ASP A 228 27.37 1.42 15.95
CA ASP A 228 26.87 2.80 16.03
C ASP A 228 27.18 3.41 17.41
N ASN A 229 27.00 2.65 18.49
CA ASN A 229 27.32 3.10 19.84
C ASN A 229 28.83 3.34 20.03
N GLU A 230 29.69 2.46 19.49
CA GLU A 230 31.14 2.63 19.52
C GLU A 230 31.57 3.87 18.73
N ARG A 231 30.95 4.11 17.57
CA ARG A 231 31.19 5.29 16.76
C ARG A 231 30.79 6.57 17.50
N GLU A 232 29.64 6.59 18.16
CA GLU A 232 29.21 7.74 18.98
C GLU A 232 30.20 8.02 20.12
N LYS A 233 30.63 6.99 20.85
CA LYS A 233 31.67 7.13 21.90
C LYS A 233 32.98 7.73 21.38
N VAL A 234 33.45 7.27 20.21
CA VAL A 234 34.69 7.80 19.61
C VAL A 234 34.52 9.25 19.18
N ILE A 235 33.36 9.61 18.60
CA ILE A 235 33.06 10.99 18.21
C ILE A 235 33.00 11.90 19.43
N GLU A 236 32.37 11.46 20.53
CA GLU A 236 32.30 12.21 21.79
C GLU A 236 33.69 12.41 22.39
N ALA A 237 34.52 11.36 22.45
CA ALA A 237 35.89 11.45 22.93
C ALA A 237 36.73 12.42 22.07
N TYR A 238 36.56 12.37 20.74
CA TYR A 238 37.23 13.29 19.83
C TYR A 238 36.77 14.74 20.03
N ARG A 239 35.46 14.97 20.17
CA ARG A 239 34.89 16.30 20.44
C ARG A 239 35.38 16.87 21.77
N ALA A 240 35.40 16.06 22.81
CA ALA A 240 35.92 16.45 24.12
C ALA A 240 37.42 16.80 24.06
N LYS A 241 38.23 15.98 23.36
CA LYS A 241 39.65 16.26 23.16
C LYS A 241 39.88 17.52 22.33
N LYS A 242 39.06 17.74 21.29
CA LYS A 242 39.12 18.95 20.46
C LYS A 242 38.73 20.18 21.27
N ALA A 243 37.67 20.13 22.07
CA ALA A 243 37.24 21.23 22.94
C ALA A 243 38.32 21.58 23.98
N LYS A 244 38.96 20.58 24.60
CA LYS A 244 40.13 20.82 25.47
C LYS A 244 41.26 21.52 24.73
N ARG A 245 41.60 21.04 23.53
CA ARG A 245 42.65 21.67 22.70
C ARG A 245 42.31 23.12 22.31
N MET A 246 41.05 23.43 22.01
CA MET A 246 40.61 24.79 21.69
C MET A 246 40.72 25.72 22.91
N ASN A 247 40.27 25.25 24.09
CA ASN A 247 40.43 25.96 25.36
C ASN A 247 41.91 26.20 25.70
N ASP A 248 42.77 25.20 25.53
CA ASP A 248 44.22 25.30 25.79
C ASP A 248 44.92 26.24 24.80
N SER A 249 44.39 26.39 23.58
CA SER A 249 44.92 27.28 22.54
C SER A 249 44.40 28.73 22.63
N GLY A 250 43.57 29.06 23.62
CA GLY A 250 43.03 30.41 23.81
C GLY A 250 42.07 30.90 22.72
N LEU A 251 41.62 30.00 21.84
CA LEU A 251 40.68 30.26 20.75
C LEU A 251 39.28 29.84 21.22
N ASN A 252 38.63 30.67 22.03
CA ASN A 252 37.20 30.57 22.33
C ASN A 252 36.46 31.77 21.74
#